data_AF-M8ECE1-F1
#
_entry.id   AF-M8ECE1-F1
#
_cell.length_a   1.000
_cell.length_b   1.000
_cell.length_c   1.000
_cell.angle_alpha   90.00
_cell.angle_beta   90.00
_cell.angle_gamma   90.00
#
_symmetry.space_group_name_H-M   'P 1'
#
loop_
_entity.id
_entity.type
_entity.pdbx_description
1 polymer ?
#
loop_
_entity_poly.entity_id
_entity_poly.type
_entity_poly.pdbx_seq_one_letter_code
_entity_poly.pdbx_strand_id
1 'polypeptide(L)'
;MRDVQNRYQGLPPRTPEMLYNIVRKFYRGAVNHYDLIQEKKADVKRALAEWTGAKEDERQQRQQAVNGALTTLFLEFHFYVTCWLQIEMALYRLAKNDERHARIMEQFRGVLETHVNVRHYLEQPEKCVDAQWEGDPKNRRLPGAERDLYRFGETLFTVDTQSLESLHALYEAIAAVRAESE
;
A
#
# COMPACT_ATOMS: atom_id res chain seq x y z
N MET A 1 -2.79 -10.86 -14.63
CA MET A 1 -1.73 -10.62 -13.64
C MET A 1 -0.45 -10.26 -14.38
N ARG A 2 0.15 -9.09 -14.12
CA ARG A 2 1.51 -8.78 -14.54
C ARG A 2 2.37 -8.88 -13.31
N ASP A 3 3.29 -9.85 -13.31
CA ASP A 3 4.29 -10.05 -12.28
C ASP A 3 5.01 -8.74 -11.95
N VAL A 4 5.24 -8.46 -10.67
CA VAL A 4 6.05 -7.31 -10.23
C VAL A 4 7.43 -7.34 -10.91
N GLN A 5 7.95 -8.53 -11.21
CA GLN A 5 9.21 -8.76 -11.93
C GLN A 5 9.16 -8.37 -13.42
N ASN A 6 7.99 -8.44 -14.06
CA ASN A 6 7.79 -8.12 -15.48
C ASN A 6 6.92 -6.87 -15.70
N ARG A 7 6.72 -6.05 -14.66
CA ARG A 7 5.72 -4.96 -14.65
C ARG A 7 5.89 -3.91 -15.75
N TYR A 8 7.11 -3.76 -16.26
CA TYR A 8 7.43 -2.83 -17.35
C TYR A 8 7.40 -3.46 -18.76
N GLN A 9 7.27 -4.77 -18.88
CA GLN A 9 7.24 -5.46 -20.18
C GLN A 9 5.84 -5.43 -20.82
N GLY A 10 5.80 -5.29 -22.15
CA GLY A 10 4.55 -5.36 -22.93
C GLY A 10 3.51 -4.29 -22.56
N LEU A 11 3.92 -3.13 -22.06
CA LEU A 11 3.00 -2.03 -21.75
C LEU A 11 2.41 -1.46 -23.05
N PRO A 12 1.07 -1.35 -23.17
CA PRO A 12 0.45 -0.82 -24.38
C PRO A 12 0.90 0.63 -24.61
N PRO A 13 1.10 1.06 -25.87
CA PRO A 13 1.48 2.44 -26.18
C PRO A 13 0.42 3.42 -25.64
N ARG A 14 0.88 4.55 -25.11
CA ARG A 14 0.09 5.63 -24.50
C ARG A 14 0.85 6.92 -24.70
N THR A 15 0.13 8.00 -24.99
CA THR A 15 0.72 9.34 -25.11
C THR A 15 1.13 9.88 -23.73
N PRO A 16 2.03 10.87 -23.65
CA PRO A 16 2.37 11.53 -22.39
C PRO A 16 1.13 12.05 -21.64
N GLU A 17 0.17 12.67 -22.34
CA GLU A 17 -1.08 13.16 -21.76
C GLU A 17 -1.88 12.04 -21.06
N MET A 18 -2.01 10.88 -21.70
CA MET A 18 -2.67 9.72 -21.09
C MET A 18 -1.94 9.27 -19.82
N LEU A 19 -0.60 9.31 -19.81
CA LEU A 19 0.20 8.93 -18.65
C LEU A 19 -0.01 9.91 -17.48
N TYR A 20 -0.04 11.22 -17.72
CA TYR A 20 -0.40 12.19 -16.68
C TYR A 20 -1.82 12.00 -16.16
N ASN A 21 -2.78 11.68 -17.04
CA ASN A 21 -4.15 11.39 -16.63
C ASN A 21 -4.24 10.13 -15.74
N ILE A 22 -3.41 9.11 -16.01
CA ILE A 22 -3.27 7.94 -15.15
C ILE A 22 -2.72 8.34 -13.78
N VAL A 23 -1.61 9.08 -13.75
CA VAL A 23 -1.01 9.58 -12.49
C VAL A 23 -2.06 10.33 -11.67
N ARG A 24 -2.76 11.30 -12.28
CA ARG A 24 -3.81 12.08 -11.62
C ARG A 24 -4.97 11.22 -11.11
N LYS A 25 -5.43 10.25 -11.90
CA LYS A 25 -6.53 9.35 -11.53
C LYS A 25 -6.17 8.53 -10.29
N PHE A 26 -5.02 7.87 -10.30
CA PHE A 26 -4.61 6.98 -9.21
C PHE A 26 -4.13 7.74 -7.98
N TYR A 27 -3.55 8.93 -8.15
CA TYR A 27 -3.30 9.86 -7.05
C TYR A 27 -4.59 10.20 -6.31
N ARG A 28 -5.63 10.68 -7.02
CA ARG A 28 -6.95 10.96 -6.42
C ARG A 28 -7.56 9.72 -5.77
N GLY A 29 -7.44 8.57 -6.43
CA GLY A 29 -7.88 7.29 -5.88
C GLY A 29 -7.25 6.99 -4.53
N ALA A 30 -5.92 7.07 -4.43
CA ALA A 30 -5.20 6.80 -3.19
C ALA A 30 -5.48 7.83 -2.08
N VAL A 31 -5.55 9.13 -2.42
CA VAL A 31 -5.89 10.20 -1.46
C VAL A 31 -7.28 9.99 -0.88
N ASN A 32 -8.29 9.77 -1.74
CA ASN A 32 -9.67 9.57 -1.29
C ASN A 32 -9.86 8.28 -0.48
N HIS A 33 -8.97 7.30 -0.65
CA HIS A 33 -9.03 6.02 0.05
C HIS A 33 -8.34 6.03 1.41
N TYR A 34 -7.54 7.06 1.70
CA TYR A 34 -6.76 7.16 2.93
C TYR A 34 -7.64 7.11 4.18
N ASP A 35 -8.74 7.86 4.20
CA ASP A 35 -9.65 7.93 5.36
C ASP A 35 -10.31 6.57 5.64
N LEU A 36 -10.70 5.85 4.59
CA LEU A 36 -11.24 4.50 4.73
C LEU A 36 -10.21 3.54 5.35
N ILE A 37 -8.93 3.66 4.97
CA ILE A 37 -7.88 2.88 5.61
C ILE A 37 -7.75 3.22 7.10
N GLN A 38 -7.81 4.50 7.47
CA GLN A 38 -7.75 4.88 8.88
C GLN A 38 -8.95 4.33 9.67
N GLU A 39 -10.14 4.30 9.07
CA GLU A 39 -11.32 3.63 9.63
C GLU A 39 -11.05 2.13 9.86
N LYS A 40 -10.49 1.43 8.87
CA LYS A 40 -10.22 -0.02 8.98
C LYS A 40 -9.09 -0.34 9.97
N LYS A 41 -8.13 0.56 10.14
CA LYS A 41 -7.14 0.47 11.23
C LYS A 41 -7.82 0.58 12.60
N ALA A 42 -8.80 1.47 12.75
CA ALA A 42 -9.58 1.58 13.99
C ALA A 42 -10.41 0.31 14.25
N ASP A 43 -10.98 -0.30 13.21
CA ASP A 43 -11.69 -1.59 13.30
C ASP A 43 -10.78 -2.69 13.85
N VAL A 44 -9.55 -2.81 13.33
CA VAL A 44 -8.54 -3.77 13.82
C VAL A 44 -8.20 -3.52 15.28
N LYS A 45 -7.95 -2.26 15.67
CA LYS A 45 -7.64 -1.90 17.07
C LYS A 45 -8.78 -2.26 18.02
N ARG A 46 -10.03 -2.03 17.61
CA ARG A 46 -11.22 -2.41 18.39
C ARG A 46 -11.33 -3.93 18.53
N ALA A 47 -11.22 -4.68 17.43
CA ALA A 47 -11.27 -6.14 17.47
C ALA A 47 -10.15 -6.72 18.35
N LEU A 48 -8.94 -6.13 18.30
CA LEU A 48 -7.81 -6.53 19.12
C LEU A 48 -8.05 -6.27 20.62
N ALA A 49 -8.64 -5.12 20.96
CA ALA A 49 -8.99 -4.79 22.34
C ALA A 49 -10.03 -5.78 22.90
N GLU A 50 -11.06 -6.10 22.11
CA GLU A 50 -12.07 -7.10 22.49
C GLU A 50 -11.46 -8.49 22.69
N TRP A 51 -10.57 -8.93 21.79
CA TRP A 51 -9.89 -10.22 21.91
C TRP A 51 -8.99 -10.29 23.15
N THR A 52 -8.26 -9.21 23.46
CA THR A 52 -7.36 -9.14 24.62
C THR A 52 -8.15 -9.19 25.94
N GLY A 53 -9.34 -8.59 25.98
CA GLY A 53 -10.23 -8.61 27.14
C GLY A 53 -11.14 -9.84 27.25
N ALA A 54 -11.14 -10.73 26.25
CA ALA A 54 -12.06 -11.86 26.19
C ALA A 54 -11.68 -13.00 27.15
N LYS A 55 -12.70 -13.71 27.63
CA LYS A 55 -12.55 -14.98 28.35
C LYS A 55 -12.05 -16.08 27.41
N GLU A 56 -11.48 -17.16 27.97
CA GLU A 56 -10.86 -18.23 27.17
C GLU A 56 -11.85 -18.93 26.22
N ASP A 57 -13.11 -19.08 26.63
CA ASP A 57 -14.20 -19.68 25.84
C ASP A 57 -14.65 -18.82 24.64
N GLU A 58 -14.50 -17.49 24.74
CA GLU A 58 -14.80 -16.55 23.65
C GLU A 58 -13.59 -16.24 22.76
N ARG A 59 -12.38 -16.61 23.21
CA ARG A 59 -11.11 -16.18 22.63
C ARG A 59 -10.95 -16.59 21.17
N GLN A 60 -11.38 -17.80 20.81
CA GLN A 60 -11.32 -18.28 19.42
C GLN A 60 -12.22 -17.47 18.49
N GLN A 61 -13.45 -17.18 18.92
CA GLN A 61 -14.41 -16.38 18.15
C GLN A 61 -13.89 -14.94 17.97
N ARG A 62 -13.33 -14.36 19.04
CA ARG A 62 -12.75 -13.00 18.98
C ARG A 62 -11.49 -12.95 18.11
N GLN A 63 -10.68 -14.00 18.09
CA GLN A 63 -9.54 -14.10 17.17
C GLN A 63 -10.00 -14.10 15.71
N GLN A 64 -11.08 -14.82 15.38
CA GLN A 64 -11.65 -14.78 14.03
C GLN A 64 -12.13 -13.37 13.65
N ALA A 65 -12.68 -12.60 14.59
CA ALA A 65 -13.03 -11.21 14.36
C ALA A 65 -11.80 -10.32 14.07
N VAL A 66 -10.70 -10.51 14.81
CA VAL A 66 -9.41 -9.83 14.52
C VAL A 66 -8.93 -10.19 13.12
N ASN A 67 -8.95 -11.47 12.76
CA ASN A 67 -8.54 -11.93 11.43
C ASN A 67 -9.40 -11.32 10.32
N GLY A 68 -10.73 -11.28 10.49
CA GLY A 68 -11.62 -10.65 9.53
C GLY A 68 -11.36 -9.15 9.35
N ALA A 69 -11.08 -8.43 10.45
CA ALA A 69 -10.70 -7.02 10.41
C ALA A 69 -9.35 -6.81 9.70
N LEU A 70 -8.34 -7.65 9.98
CA LEU A 70 -7.03 -7.61 9.31
C LEU A 70 -7.16 -7.89 7.82
N THR A 71 -7.92 -8.93 7.43
CA THR A 71 -8.18 -9.23 6.01
C THR A 71 -8.79 -8.03 5.30
N THR A 72 -9.79 -7.40 5.92
CA THR A 72 -10.42 -6.19 5.36
C THR A 72 -9.42 -5.06 5.19
N LEU A 73 -8.62 -4.76 6.23
CA LEU A 73 -7.57 -3.75 6.16
C LEU A 73 -6.55 -4.04 5.05
N PHE A 74 -6.14 -5.30 4.90
CA PHE A 74 -5.17 -5.70 3.88
C PHE A 74 -5.73 -5.60 2.46
N LEU A 75 -7.03 -5.81 2.27
CA LEU A 75 -7.69 -5.50 0.99
C LEU A 75 -7.65 -4.00 0.68
N GLU A 76 -7.84 -3.14 1.69
CA GLU A 76 -7.73 -1.69 1.49
C GLU A 76 -6.29 -1.25 1.23
N PHE A 77 -5.31 -1.84 1.92
CA PHE A 77 -3.90 -1.66 1.58
C PHE A 77 -3.62 -2.10 0.14
N HIS A 78 -4.18 -3.23 -0.31
CA HIS A 78 -3.98 -3.75 -1.66
C HIS A 78 -4.44 -2.74 -2.72
N PHE A 79 -5.60 -2.10 -2.51
CA PHE A 79 -6.07 -1.02 -3.38
C PHE A 79 -5.09 0.16 -3.38
N TYR A 80 -4.68 0.63 -2.20
CA TYR A 80 -3.76 1.76 -2.06
C TYR A 80 -2.41 1.53 -2.74
N VAL A 81 -1.75 0.39 -2.49
CA VAL A 81 -0.48 0.06 -3.15
C VAL A 81 -0.65 -0.20 -4.66
N THR A 82 -1.84 -0.61 -5.10
CA THR A 82 -2.14 -0.73 -6.52
C THR A 82 -2.20 0.64 -7.20
N CYS A 83 -2.72 1.68 -6.52
CA CYS A 83 -2.64 3.05 -7.02
C CYS A 83 -1.18 3.51 -7.19
N TRP A 84 -0.34 3.23 -6.19
CA TRP A 84 1.11 3.49 -6.27
C TRP A 84 1.77 2.79 -7.46
N LEU A 85 1.50 1.50 -7.67
CA LEU A 85 1.99 0.76 -8.83
C LEU A 85 1.58 1.42 -10.16
N GLN A 86 0.34 1.87 -10.30
CA GLN A 86 -0.11 2.51 -11.53
C GLN A 86 0.57 3.86 -11.77
N ILE A 87 0.85 4.62 -10.71
CA ILE A 87 1.64 5.87 -10.78
C ILE A 87 3.08 5.55 -11.20
N GLU A 88 3.73 4.58 -10.54
CA GLU A 88 5.09 4.14 -10.85
C GLU A 88 5.24 3.72 -12.32
N MET A 89 4.32 2.88 -12.82
CA MET A 89 4.34 2.41 -14.20
C MET A 89 4.12 3.54 -15.22
N ALA A 90 3.32 4.55 -14.87
CA ALA A 90 3.14 5.72 -15.71
C ALA A 90 4.40 6.59 -15.71
N LEU A 91 4.98 6.84 -14.53
CA LEU A 91 6.20 7.61 -14.35
C LEU A 91 7.39 6.98 -15.08
N TYR A 92 7.58 5.65 -14.97
CA TYR A 92 8.62 4.93 -15.71
C TYR A 92 8.56 5.17 -17.22
N ARG A 93 7.35 5.27 -17.78
CA ARG A 93 7.16 5.53 -19.21
C ARG A 93 7.39 6.98 -19.59
N LEU A 94 7.08 7.92 -18.72
CA LEU A 94 7.46 9.33 -18.88
C LEU A 94 8.99 9.48 -18.83
N ALA A 95 9.64 8.83 -17.86
CA ALA A 95 11.09 8.81 -17.66
C ALA A 95 11.88 8.25 -18.85
N LYS A 96 11.30 7.35 -19.66
CA LYS A 96 11.93 6.87 -20.89
C LYS A 96 12.14 7.95 -21.96
N ASN A 97 11.37 9.03 -21.91
CA ASN A 97 11.36 10.07 -22.94
C ASN A 97 11.79 11.45 -22.41
N ASP A 98 11.93 11.62 -21.10
CA ASP A 98 12.30 12.90 -20.46
C ASP A 98 13.13 12.65 -19.18
N GLU A 99 14.36 13.18 -19.17
CA GLU A 99 15.30 13.04 -18.04
C GLU A 99 14.79 13.65 -16.74
N ARG A 100 13.94 14.68 -16.78
CA ARG A 100 13.35 15.29 -15.57
C ARG A 100 12.49 14.27 -14.82
N HIS A 101 11.70 13.50 -15.55
CA HIS A 101 10.91 12.40 -14.98
C HIS A 101 11.77 11.26 -14.46
N ALA A 102 12.90 10.96 -15.14
CA ALA A 102 13.85 9.96 -14.65
C ALA A 102 14.44 10.36 -13.29
N ARG A 103 14.77 11.64 -13.08
CA ARG A 103 15.23 12.15 -11.79
C ARG A 103 14.19 12.03 -10.69
N ILE A 104 12.91 12.32 -10.99
CA ILE A 104 11.81 12.10 -10.04
C ILE A 104 11.72 10.61 -9.68
N MET A 105 11.78 9.71 -10.67
CA MET A 105 11.72 8.28 -10.40
C MET A 105 12.86 7.81 -9.49
N GLU A 106 14.07 8.33 -9.68
CA GLU A 106 15.21 8.02 -8.81
C GLU A 106 15.02 8.58 -7.39
N GLN A 107 14.61 9.84 -7.26
CA GLN A 107 14.35 10.49 -5.98
C GLN A 107 13.35 9.72 -5.11
N PHE A 108 12.30 9.18 -5.73
CA PHE A 108 11.23 8.45 -5.04
C PHE A 108 11.39 6.92 -5.09
N ARG A 109 12.52 6.40 -5.58
CA ARG A 109 12.75 4.96 -5.77
C ARG A 109 12.43 4.14 -4.52
N GLY A 110 12.94 4.55 -3.36
CA GLY A 110 12.76 3.79 -2.11
C GLY A 110 11.28 3.63 -1.69
N VAL A 111 10.49 4.71 -1.80
CA VAL A 111 9.05 4.65 -1.47
C VAL A 111 8.27 3.86 -2.52
N LEU A 112 8.61 4.02 -3.80
CA LEU A 112 7.98 3.27 -4.90
C LEU A 112 8.23 1.76 -4.75
N GLU A 113 9.48 1.36 -4.52
CA GLU A 113 9.85 -0.05 -4.35
C GLU A 113 9.19 -0.68 -3.12
N THR A 114 9.08 0.05 -2.01
CA THR A 114 8.38 -0.43 -0.81
C THR A 114 6.93 -0.81 -1.13
N HIS A 115 6.17 0.10 -1.75
CA HIS A 115 4.76 -0.14 -2.08
C HIS A 115 4.59 -1.27 -3.10
N VAL A 116 5.47 -1.33 -4.10
CA VAL A 116 5.44 -2.38 -5.13
C VAL A 116 5.75 -3.75 -4.55
N ASN A 117 6.71 -3.85 -3.61
CA ASN A 117 7.06 -5.10 -2.94
C ASN A 117 5.91 -5.58 -2.04
N VAL A 118 5.31 -4.68 -1.25
CA VAL A 118 4.18 -5.02 -0.38
C VAL A 118 2.97 -5.53 -1.18
N ARG A 119 2.72 -4.97 -2.37
CA ARG A 119 1.63 -5.41 -3.24
C ARG A 119 1.70 -6.91 -3.56
N HIS A 120 2.89 -7.47 -3.76
CA HIS A 120 3.05 -8.90 -4.07
C HIS A 120 2.48 -9.80 -2.97
N TYR A 121 2.72 -9.46 -1.70
CA TYR A 121 2.18 -10.20 -0.56
C TYR A 121 0.66 -10.06 -0.47
N LEU A 122 0.17 -8.83 -0.69
CA LEU A 122 -1.26 -8.49 -0.62
C LEU A 122 -2.13 -9.14 -1.70
N GLU A 123 -1.56 -9.87 -2.66
CA GLU A 123 -2.33 -10.73 -3.58
C GLU A 123 -2.94 -11.95 -2.87
N GLN A 124 -2.45 -12.29 -1.67
CA GLN A 124 -2.97 -13.35 -0.80
C GLN A 124 -3.17 -12.81 0.62
N PRO A 125 -4.22 -11.98 0.85
CA PRO A 125 -4.47 -11.33 2.14
C PRO A 125 -4.57 -12.30 3.31
N GLU A 126 -5.14 -13.49 3.12
CA GLU A 126 -5.28 -14.50 4.16
C GLU A 126 -3.92 -14.98 4.67
N LYS A 127 -2.96 -15.22 3.77
CA LYS A 127 -1.59 -15.57 4.14
C LYS A 127 -0.87 -14.43 4.86
N CYS A 128 -1.17 -13.18 4.48
CA CYS A 128 -0.66 -12.02 5.20
C CYS A 128 -1.20 -11.97 6.64
N VAL A 129 -2.47 -12.33 6.85
CA VAL A 129 -3.05 -12.42 8.20
C VAL A 129 -2.36 -13.48 9.02
N ASP A 130 -2.18 -14.68 8.48
CA ASP A 130 -1.48 -15.78 9.17
C ASP A 130 -0.05 -15.37 9.57
N ALA A 131 0.67 -14.70 8.66
CA ALA A 131 2.03 -14.20 8.92
C ALA A 131 2.10 -13.15 10.05
N GLN A 132 1.00 -12.46 10.39
CA GLN A 132 0.99 -11.55 11.55
C GLN A 132 1.07 -12.31 12.88
N TRP A 133 0.63 -13.56 12.89
CA TRP A 133 0.58 -14.43 14.08
C TRP A 133 1.84 -15.27 14.27
N GLU A 134 2.73 -15.35 13.28
CA GLU A 134 3.96 -16.17 13.31
C GLU A 134 5.03 -15.67 14.31
N GLY A 135 4.76 -14.59 15.06
CA GLY A 135 5.62 -14.09 16.13
C GLY A 135 5.39 -14.81 17.47
N ASP A 136 6.50 -15.16 18.16
CA ASP A 136 6.61 -15.79 19.48
C ASP A 136 5.33 -16.53 19.96
N PRO A 137 5.23 -17.86 19.73
CA PRO A 137 4.05 -18.65 20.10
C PRO A 137 3.74 -18.63 21.61
N LYS A 138 4.69 -18.17 22.45
CA LYS A 138 4.47 -18.00 23.89
C LYS A 138 3.81 -16.66 24.26
N ASN A 139 3.88 -15.67 23.38
CA ASN A 139 3.43 -14.32 23.70
C ASN A 139 2.08 -13.92 23.12
N ARG A 140 1.41 -14.73 22.28
CA ARG A 140 0.03 -14.51 21.77
C ARG A 140 -0.27 -13.00 21.59
N ARG A 141 0.61 -12.27 20.92
CA ARG A 141 0.52 -10.82 20.74
C ARG A 141 0.53 -10.55 19.26
N LEU A 142 -0.18 -9.50 18.86
CA LEU A 142 -0.19 -9.02 17.48
C LEU A 142 0.48 -7.64 17.46
N PRO A 143 1.81 -7.59 17.67
CA PRO A 143 2.53 -6.32 17.85
C PRO A 143 2.37 -5.39 16.65
N GLY A 144 2.11 -5.94 15.46
CA GLY A 144 1.83 -5.14 14.28
C GLY A 144 0.52 -4.37 14.35
N ALA A 145 -0.57 -4.95 14.86
CA ALA A 145 -1.82 -4.22 15.04
C ALA A 145 -1.76 -3.26 16.23
N GLU A 146 -1.01 -3.60 17.29
CA GLU A 146 -0.77 -2.69 18.42
C GLU A 146 -0.02 -1.42 17.99
N ARG A 147 0.98 -1.58 17.12
CA ARG A 147 1.85 -0.50 16.65
C ARG A 147 1.44 0.12 15.31
N ASP A 148 0.34 -0.36 14.72
CA ASP A 148 -0.11 0.03 13.38
C ASP A 148 1.00 -0.15 12.32
N LEU A 149 1.69 -1.28 12.36
CA LEU A 149 2.83 -1.61 11.52
C LEU A 149 2.86 -3.12 11.21
N TYR A 150 2.43 -3.49 10.01
CA TYR A 150 2.13 -4.86 9.63
C TYR A 150 3.27 -5.51 8.84
N ARG A 151 3.46 -6.83 9.01
CA ARG A 151 4.54 -7.58 8.38
C ARG A 151 4.11 -8.13 7.02
N PHE A 152 4.91 -7.88 5.98
CA PHE A 152 4.75 -8.45 4.64
C PHE A 152 6.11 -9.00 4.19
N GLY A 153 6.35 -10.28 4.46
CA GLY A 153 7.69 -10.87 4.37
C GLY A 153 8.66 -10.13 5.29
N GLU A 154 9.77 -9.63 4.73
CA GLU A 154 10.78 -8.84 5.45
C GLU A 154 10.41 -7.35 5.59
N THR A 155 9.33 -6.91 4.94
CA THR A 155 8.92 -5.49 4.95
C THR A 155 7.91 -5.24 6.06
N LEU A 156 8.14 -4.21 6.86
CA LEU A 156 7.13 -3.64 7.73
C LEU A 156 6.45 -2.49 7.01
N PHE A 157 5.12 -2.48 6.98
CA PHE A 157 4.35 -1.54 6.19
C PHE A 157 3.09 -1.07 6.92
N THR A 158 2.74 0.19 6.67
CA THR A 158 1.48 0.79 7.07
C THR A 158 1.18 1.95 6.13
N VAL A 159 -0.06 2.43 6.16
CA VAL A 159 -0.48 3.64 5.44
C VAL A 159 -0.84 4.73 6.44
N ASP A 160 0.08 5.64 6.66
CA ASP A 160 0.01 6.73 7.64
C ASP A 160 0.15 8.11 6.97
N THR A 161 0.24 9.17 7.77
CA THR A 161 0.40 10.53 7.27
C THR A 161 1.64 10.69 6.39
N GLN A 162 2.76 10.05 6.75
CA GLN A 162 3.98 10.09 5.95
C GLN A 162 3.79 9.43 4.57
N SER A 163 3.01 8.36 4.51
CA SER A 163 2.64 7.69 3.25
C SER A 163 1.85 8.65 2.34
N LEU A 164 0.92 9.42 2.91
CA LEU A 164 0.13 10.41 2.19
C LEU A 164 0.98 11.62 1.75
N GLU A 165 1.85 12.13 2.61
CA GLU A 165 2.80 13.21 2.28
C GLU A 165 3.74 12.81 1.14
N SER A 166 4.26 11.58 1.17
CA SER A 166 5.11 11.04 0.11
C SER A 166 4.37 10.96 -1.23
N LEU A 167 3.09 10.59 -1.20
CA LEU A 167 2.22 10.56 -2.38
C LEU A 167 1.98 11.96 -2.96
N HIS A 168 1.71 12.95 -2.09
CA HIS A 168 1.55 14.35 -2.49
C HIS A 168 2.82 14.88 -3.14
N ALA A 169 3.97 14.71 -2.48
CA ALA A 169 5.26 15.17 -3.00
C ALA A 169 5.60 14.54 -4.35
N LEU A 170 5.33 13.24 -4.53
CA LEU A 170 5.53 12.57 -5.82
C LEU A 170 4.61 13.16 -6.90
N TYR A 171 3.33 13.32 -6.60
CA TYR A 171 2.36 13.86 -7.56
C TYR A 171 2.71 15.29 -7.98
N GLU A 172 3.07 16.15 -7.03
CA GLU A 172 3.47 17.54 -7.27
C GLU A 172 4.73 17.62 -8.14
N ALA A 173 5.74 16.79 -7.86
CA ALA A 173 6.95 16.73 -8.67
C ALA A 173 6.64 16.37 -10.13
N ILE A 174 5.77 15.38 -10.37
CA ILE A 174 5.35 15.00 -11.73
C ILE A 174 4.55 16.11 -12.40
N ALA A 175 3.63 16.76 -11.65
CA ALA A 175 2.79 17.83 -12.17
C ALA A 175 3.58 19.09 -12.55
N ALA A 176 4.65 19.41 -11.80
CA ALA A 176 5.52 20.55 -12.09
C ALA A 176 6.19 20.41 -13.47
N VAL A 177 6.74 19.23 -13.78
CA VAL A 177 7.38 18.99 -15.08
C VAL A 177 6.38 19.11 -16.24
N ARG A 178 5.13 18.68 -16.03
CA ARG A 178 4.06 18.88 -17.01
C ARG A 178 3.80 20.36 -17.27
N ALA A 179 3.64 21.15 -16.22
CA ALA A 179 3.33 22.57 -16.33
C ALA A 179 4.44 23.38 -17.01
N GLU A 180 5.70 22.96 -16.88
CA GLU A 180 6.84 23.55 -17.61
C GLU A 180 6.91 23.17 -19.09
N SER A 181 6.17 22.13 -19.50
CA SER A 181 6.17 21.59 -20.87
C SER A 181 4.94 22.01 -21.68
N GLU A 182 4.01 22.74 -21.07
CA GLU A 182 2.83 23.37 -21.66
C GLU A 182 3.11 24.87 -21.91
#